data_AF-A0A2E1VTJ4-F1
#
_entry.id   AF-A0A2E1VTJ4-F1
#
_cell.length_a   1.000
_cell.length_b   1.000
_cell.length_c   1.000
_cell.angle_alpha   90.00
_cell.angle_beta   90.00
_cell.angle_gamma   90.00
#
_symmetry.space_group_name_H-M   'P 1'
#
loop_
_entity.id
_entity.type
_entity.pdbx_description
1 polymer ?
#
loop_
_entity_poly.entity_id
_entity_poly.type
_entity_poly.pdbx_seq_one_letter_code
_entity_poly.pdbx_strand_id
1 'polypeptide(L)' 'MSDSEVLVVVSKLKNYIKSQSGMNTSGNAAPAVSAMVRQLCDDAIARAQKDGRKTVMDRDFQMPSGGGDA' A
#
# COMPACT_ATOMS: atom_id res chain seq x y z
N MET A 1 6.22 4.89 20.99
CA MET A 1 5.74 5.51 19.74
C MET A 1 6.19 4.59 18.61
N SER A 2 5.37 4.19 17.66
CA SER A 2 4.35 5.02 17.02
C SER A 2 3.17 4.16 16.56
N ASP A 3 1.97 4.65 16.85
CA ASP A 3 0.76 4.26 16.14
C ASP A 3 1.07 4.36 14.64
N SER A 4 1.16 3.23 13.95
CA SER A 4 1.51 3.23 12.53
C SER A 4 0.40 3.94 11.78
N GLU A 5 0.68 5.16 11.31
CA GLU A 5 -0.31 6.03 10.68
C GLU A 5 -1.04 5.28 9.55
N VAL A 6 -2.37 5.36 9.59
CA VAL A 6 -3.23 4.75 8.58
C VAL A 6 -3.22 5.65 7.34
N LEU A 7 -2.57 5.18 6.26
CA LEU A 7 -2.40 5.93 5.01
C LEU A 7 -3.60 5.82 4.06
N VAL A 8 -4.64 5.07 4.46
CA VAL A 8 -5.84 4.81 3.67
C VAL A 8 -7.10 5.30 4.37
N VAL A 9 -8.11 5.71 3.61
CA VAL A 9 -9.42 6.05 4.18
C VAL A 9 -10.13 4.77 4.59
N VAL A 10 -10.20 4.50 5.90
CA VAL A 10 -10.75 3.26 6.46
C VAL A 10 -12.14 2.93 5.92
N SER A 11 -13.04 3.91 5.81
CA SER A 11 -14.39 3.70 5.30
C SER A 11 -14.39 3.27 3.83
N LYS A 12 -13.51 3.83 2.99
CA LYS A 12 -13.38 3.42 1.58
C LYS A 12 -12.87 1.99 1.46
N LEU A 13 -11.87 1.60 2.25
CA LEU A 13 -11.35 0.23 2.29
C LEU A 13 -12.45 -0.77 2.67
N LYS A 14 -13.17 -0.49 3.77
CA LYS A 14 -14.26 -1.36 4.24
C LYS A 14 -15.39 -1.47 3.21
N ASN A 15 -15.80 -0.35 2.63
CA ASN A 15 -16.86 -0.32 1.62
C ASN A 15 -16.46 -1.09 0.36
N TYR A 16 -15.21 -0.95 -0.09
CA TYR A 16 -14.69 -1.70 -1.23
C TYR A 16 -14.74 -3.22 -0.98
N ILE A 17 -14.24 -3.68 0.17
CA ILE A 17 -14.30 -5.12 0.52
C ILE A 17 -15.76 -5.60 0.59
N LYS A 18 -16.64 -4.84 1.24
CA LYS A 18 -18.05 -5.18 1.36
C LYS A 18 -18.77 -5.24 0.02
N SER A 19 -18.52 -4.29 -0.89
CA SER A 19 -19.17 -4.25 -2.21
C SER A 19 -18.71 -5.38 -3.13
N GLN A 20 -17.45 -5.80 -3.01
CA GLN A 20 -16.89 -6.84 -3.87
C GLN A 20 -17.21 -8.26 -3.40
N SER A 21 -17.32 -8.51 -2.09
CA SER A 21 -17.47 -9.88 -1.56
C SER A 21 -18.58 -10.06 -0.53
N GLY A 22 -19.27 -9.01 -0.11
CA GLY A 22 -20.22 -9.06 1.01
C GLY A 22 -19.56 -9.26 2.38
N MET A 23 -18.23 -9.32 2.46
CA MET A 23 -17.50 -9.57 3.71
C MET A 23 -17.45 -8.34 4.61
N ASN A 24 -17.40 -8.59 5.93
CA ASN A 24 -17.04 -7.57 6.90
C ASN A 24 -15.50 -7.49 7.02
N THR A 25 -14.99 -6.34 7.44
CA THR A 25 -13.54 -6.08 7.53
C THR A 25 -13.14 -5.91 8.99
N SER A 26 -12.11 -6.63 9.44
CA SER A 26 -11.57 -6.51 10.79
C SER A 26 -10.95 -5.14 11.06
N GLY A 27 -10.87 -4.75 12.34
CA GLY A 27 -10.29 -3.46 12.76
C GLY A 27 -8.81 -3.30 12.38
N ASN A 28 -8.06 -4.39 12.36
CA ASN A 28 -6.63 -4.41 12.04
C ASN A 28 -6.32 -4.45 10.52
N ALA A 29 -7.33 -4.57 9.65
CA ALA A 29 -7.09 -4.60 8.20
C ALA A 29 -6.53 -3.26 7.67
N ALA A 30 -7.03 -2.12 8.18
CA ALA A 30 -6.56 -0.81 7.72
C ALA A 30 -5.09 -0.52 8.08
N PRO A 31 -4.62 -0.81 9.32
CA PRO A 31 -3.20 -0.79 9.63
C PRO A 31 -2.36 -1.71 8.72
N ALA A 32 -2.79 -2.95 8.49
CA ALA A 32 -2.06 -3.89 7.63
C ALA A 32 -1.94 -3.39 6.18
N VAL A 33 -3.03 -2.86 5.60
CA VAL A 33 -3.00 -2.25 4.26
C VAL A 33 -2.11 -1.02 4.24
N SER A 34 -2.11 -0.21 5.29
CA SER A 34 -1.27 0.98 5.37
C SER A 34 0.22 0.64 5.41
N ALA A 35 0.60 -0.47 6.05
CA ALA A 35 1.97 -0.97 6.01
C ALA A 35 2.39 -1.35 4.59
N MET A 36 1.53 -2.03 3.83
CA MET A 36 1.78 -2.37 2.42
C MET A 36 1.92 -1.12 1.54
N VAL A 37 1.03 -0.13 1.71
CA VAL A 37 1.11 1.15 0.99
C VAL A 37 2.43 1.87 1.31
N ARG A 38 2.86 1.86 2.57
CA ARG A 38 4.12 2.48 3.00
C ARG A 38 5.33 1.84 2.32
N GLN A 39 5.41 0.51 2.35
CA GLN A 39 6.49 -0.22 1.66
C GLN A 39 6.51 0.09 0.16
N LEU A 40 5.33 0.09 -0.48
CA LEU A 40 5.22 0.40 -1.90
C LEU A 40 5.68 1.84 -2.23
N CYS A 41 5.34 2.80 -1.37
CA CYS A 41 5.81 4.19 -1.49
C CYS A 41 7.32 4.30 -1.30
N ASP A 42 7.90 3.62 -0.30
CA ASP A 42 9.33 3.65 -0.02
C ASP A 42 10.14 3.10 -1.21
N ASP A 43 9.67 2.00 -1.80
CA ASP A 43 10.27 1.41 -3.00
C ASP A 43 10.15 2.35 -4.22
N ALA A 44 8.99 3.01 -4.38
CA ALA A 44 8.76 3.96 -5.47
C ALA A 44 9.66 5.20 -5.32
N ILE A 45 9.84 5.71 -4.10
CA ILE A 45 10.77 6.79 -3.77
C ILE A 45 12.20 6.38 -4.14
N ALA A 46 12.64 5.17 -3.76
CA ALA A 46 13.97 4.69 -4.05
C ALA A 46 14.23 4.60 -5.58
N ARG A 47 13.24 4.12 -6.35
CA ARG A 47 13.32 4.08 -7.82
C ARG A 47 13.40 5.49 -8.43
N ALA A 48 12.59 6.43 -7.97
CA ALA A 48 12.63 7.81 -8.42
C ALA A 48 13.98 8.49 -8.13
N GLN A 49 14.52 8.28 -6.92
CA GLN A 49 15.83 8.79 -6.52
C GLN A 49 16.96 8.20 -7.34
N LYS A 50 16.92 6.89 -7.63
CA LYS A 50 17.90 6.21 -8.49
C LYS A 50 17.94 6.80 -9.90
N ASP A 51 16.81 7.28 -10.39
CA ASP A 51 16.66 7.94 -11.70
C ASP A 51 16.95 9.46 -11.63
N GLY A 52 17.45 9.98 -10.50
CA GLY A 52 17.79 11.39 -10.31
C GLY A 52 16.58 12.33 -10.21
N ARG A 53 15.37 11.79 -10.03
CA ARG A 53 14.13 12.57 -9.97
C ARG A 53 13.77 12.96 -8.53
N LYS A 54 13.08 14.09 -8.40
CA LYS A 54 12.45 14.55 -7.15
C LYS A 54 10.93 14.31 -7.12
N THR A 55 10.40 13.66 -8.16
CA THR A 55 8.97 13.37 -8.31
C THR A 55 8.82 11.87 -8.53
N VAL A 56 8.08 11.22 -7.64
CA VAL A 56 7.61 9.84 -7.82
C VAL A 56 6.53 9.84 -8.90
N MET A 57 6.68 8.96 -9.88
CA MET A 57 5.78 8.80 -11.02
C MET A 57 5.04 7.46 -10.92
N ASP A 58 3.97 7.31 -11.68
CA ASP A 58 3.18 6.09 -11.80
C ASP A 58 4.05 4.85 -12.08
N ARG A 59 5.04 4.95 -12.99
CA ARG A 59 5.99 3.88 -13.32
C ARG A 59 6.89 3.43 -12.17
N ASP A 60 7.00 4.23 -11.11
CA ASP A 60 7.75 3.86 -9.92
C ASP A 60 6.92 2.94 -8.99
N PHE A 61 5.61 2.83 -9.20
CA PHE A 61 4.75 1.89 -8.46
C PHE A 61 4.70 0.55 -9.20
N GLN A 62 5.55 -0.38 -8.80
CA GLN A 62 5.61 -1.72 -9.37
C GLN A 62 5.07 -2.70 -8.35
N MET A 63 4.22 -3.63 -8.78
CA MET A 63 3.86 -4.75 -7.93
C MET A 63 5.14 -5.49 -7.58
N PRO A 64 5.37 -5.84 -6.30
CA PRO A 64 6.47 -6.73 -5.97
C PRO A 64 6.27 -7.98 -6.82
N SER A 65 7.20 -8.23 -7.74
CA SER A 65 7.26 -9.47 -8.49
C SER A 65 7.32 -10.53 -7.40
N GLY A 66 6.23 -11.27 -7.21
CA GLY A 66 6.26 -12.42 -6.31
C GLY A 66 7.45 -13.25 -6.75
N GLY A 67 8.45 -13.40 -5.87
CA GLY A 67 9.48 -14.40 -6.04
C GLY A 67 8.75 -15.71 -6.22
N GLY A 68 8.64 -16.14 -7.48
CA GLY A 68 8.19 -17.47 -7.82
C GLY A 68 9.31 -18.41 -7.45
N ASP A 69 9.46 -18.63 -6.15
CA ASP A 69 10.28 -19.70 -5.61
C ASP A 69 9.30 -20.73 -5.06
N ALA A 70 9.35 -21.89 -5.71
CA ALA A 70 8.61 -23.11 -5.40
C ALA A 70 8.88 -23.62 -3.97
#